data_AF-A0A371K0T5-F1
#
_entry.id   AF-A0A371K0T5-F1
#
_cell.length_a   1.000
_cell.length_b   1.000
_cell.length_c   1.000
_cell.angle_alpha   90.00
_cell.angle_beta   90.00
_cell.angle_gamma   90.00
#
_symmetry.space_group_name_H-M   'P 1'
#
loop_
_entity.id
_entity.type
_entity.pdbx_description
1 polymer ?
#
loop_
_entity_poly.entity_id
_entity_poly.type
_entity_poly.pdbx_seq_one_letter_code
_entity_poly.pdbx_strand_id
1 'polypeptide(L)'
;MIPMRAMNVLLVAAASVVLASCGGKIRSEFVAGCMSQGAPKENCTCLYEKLEEKYGADALEEMNEGKRMLPGFTEATVVGAAECSGADPSAALKQLGLDGESSESSNSELGELAAEGVEAEQQELPEQPDAAAMAANEADAAAESAKAAQAPDAPAPVEAQVSISPSFDCAKAASHVELSICRNSQLAQADVSLAQVYKLATACTKDKVRLREAQRTWMSERNACTDDSCVVEAYARRSADLAEECTG
;
A
#
# COMPACT_ATOMS: atom_id res chain seq x y z
N MET A 1 60.65 56.39 -9.08
CA MET A 1 60.89 55.67 -10.36
C MET A 1 60.49 54.22 -10.15
N ILE A 2 59.50 53.76 -10.92
CA ILE A 2 58.92 52.41 -10.91
C ILE A 2 59.57 51.62 -12.05
N PRO A 3 59.96 50.34 -11.88
CA PRO A 3 60.07 49.45 -13.03
C PRO A 3 58.92 48.43 -13.03
N MET A 4 57.98 48.68 -13.94
CA MET A 4 57.08 47.69 -14.53
C MET A 4 57.90 46.65 -15.29
N ARG A 5 57.68 45.38 -14.99
CA ARG A 5 57.65 44.33 -16.02
C ARG A 5 56.39 43.50 -15.81
N ALA A 6 55.45 43.77 -16.70
CA ALA A 6 54.33 42.91 -17.00
C ALA A 6 54.83 41.51 -17.41
N MET A 7 54.11 40.46 -17.02
CA MET A 7 53.37 39.63 -17.98
C MET A 7 52.59 38.56 -17.21
N ASN A 8 51.32 38.42 -17.60
CA ASN A 8 50.42 37.28 -17.42
C ASN A 8 51.09 35.96 -16.98
N VAL A 9 50.45 35.25 -16.06
CA VAL A 9 49.91 33.91 -16.32
C VAL A 9 49.11 33.41 -15.11
N LEU A 10 47.84 33.11 -15.41
CA LEU A 10 46.91 32.24 -14.70
C LEU A 10 46.66 32.49 -13.22
N LEU A 11 45.63 33.31 -12.99
CA LEU A 11 44.60 33.05 -11.99
C LEU A 11 44.05 31.62 -12.24
N VAL A 12 44.62 30.61 -11.58
CA VAL A 12 44.00 29.28 -11.51
C VAL A 12 42.78 29.44 -10.61
N ALA A 13 41.65 29.76 -11.23
CA ALA A 13 40.35 29.58 -10.60
C ALA A 13 40.25 28.09 -10.27
N ALA A 14 40.42 27.76 -8.99
CA ALA A 14 40.01 26.48 -8.45
C ALA A 14 38.48 26.40 -8.61
N ALA A 15 38.05 25.90 -9.76
CA ALA A 15 36.69 25.45 -9.95
C ALA A 15 36.51 24.26 -9.01
N SER A 16 36.04 24.53 -7.80
CA SER A 16 35.44 23.54 -6.92
C SER A 16 34.21 23.01 -7.65
N VAL A 17 34.41 22.01 -8.51
CA VAL A 17 33.33 21.21 -9.07
C VAL A 17 32.74 20.44 -7.90
N VAL A 18 31.80 21.05 -7.19
CA VAL A 18 30.87 20.33 -6.33
C VAL A 18 29.93 19.60 -7.29
N LEU A 19 30.31 18.39 -7.69
CA LEU A 19 29.36 17.43 -8.23
C LEU A 19 28.43 17.05 -7.06
N ALA A 20 27.42 17.88 -6.80
CA ALA A 20 26.31 17.48 -5.96
C ALA A 20 25.59 16.37 -6.73
N SER A 21 25.84 15.11 -6.38
CA SER A 21 25.07 13.98 -6.89
C SER A 21 23.67 14.04 -6.28
N CYS A 22 22.75 14.75 -6.95
CA CYS A 22 21.37 14.92 -6.50
C CYS A 22 20.61 13.58 -6.40
N GLY A 23 21.08 12.50 -7.02
CA GLY A 23 20.42 11.19 -6.99
C GLY A 23 20.41 10.47 -5.62
N GLY A 24 21.21 10.89 -4.65
CA GLY A 24 21.32 10.17 -3.37
C GLY A 24 20.04 10.19 -2.51
N LYS A 25 19.29 11.30 -2.54
CA LYS A 25 18.07 11.45 -1.72
C LYS A 25 16.94 10.58 -2.26
N ILE A 26 16.68 10.65 -3.56
CA ILE A 26 15.61 9.90 -4.24
C ILE A 26 15.84 8.40 -4.10
N ARG A 27 17.09 7.93 -4.25
CA ARG A 27 17.45 6.52 -4.02
C ARG A 27 17.01 6.04 -2.64
N SER A 28 17.31 6.80 -1.60
CA SER A 28 16.98 6.39 -0.23
C SER A 28 15.48 6.39 0.04
N GLU A 29 14.74 7.37 -0.46
CA GLU A 29 13.28 7.44 -0.35
C GLU A 29 12.62 6.30 -1.13
N PHE A 30 13.11 6.01 -2.34
CA PHE A 30 12.64 4.89 -3.16
C PHE A 30 12.88 3.55 -2.47
N VAL A 31 14.10 3.30 -1.99
CA VAL A 31 14.45 2.03 -1.32
C VAL A 31 13.63 1.85 -0.05
N ALA A 32 13.45 2.91 0.74
CA ALA A 32 12.59 2.85 1.93
C ALA A 32 11.13 2.54 1.57
N GLY A 33 10.58 3.19 0.53
CA GLY A 33 9.23 2.93 0.02
C GLY A 33 9.06 1.50 -0.52
N CYS A 34 10.03 1.00 -1.27
CA CYS A 34 10.05 -0.37 -1.76
C CYS A 34 10.11 -1.39 -0.62
N MET A 35 10.96 -1.17 0.39
CA MET A 35 11.06 -2.04 1.56
C MET A 35 9.78 -2.02 2.40
N SER A 36 9.08 -0.87 2.47
CA SER A 36 7.78 -0.79 3.14
C SER A 36 6.69 -1.62 2.47
N GLN A 37 6.89 -2.00 1.20
CA GLN A 37 6.03 -2.92 0.45
C GLN A 37 6.47 -4.40 0.58
N GLY A 38 7.42 -4.71 1.46
CA GLY A 38 7.85 -6.07 1.78
C GLY A 38 8.96 -6.64 0.89
N ALA A 39 9.50 -5.83 -0.03
CA ALA A 39 10.62 -6.28 -0.86
C ALA A 39 11.97 -6.21 -0.08
N PRO A 40 12.87 -7.19 -0.27
CA PRO A 40 14.22 -7.16 0.31
C PRO A 40 14.99 -5.91 -0.12
N LYS A 41 15.84 -5.40 0.77
CA LYS A 41 16.63 -4.18 0.52
C LYS A 41 17.50 -4.30 -0.73
N GLU A 42 18.03 -5.48 -0.97
CA GLU A 42 18.88 -5.83 -2.10
C GLU A 42 18.09 -5.69 -3.41
N ASN A 43 16.86 -6.23 -3.43
CA ASN A 43 15.97 -6.16 -4.58
C ASN A 43 15.51 -4.71 -4.83
N CYS A 44 15.23 -3.95 -3.77
CA CYS A 44 14.87 -2.54 -3.88
C CYS A 44 16.02 -1.68 -4.41
N THR A 45 17.24 -1.97 -3.96
CA THR A 45 18.45 -1.27 -4.43
C THR A 45 18.72 -1.58 -5.89
N CYS A 46 18.63 -2.86 -6.27
CA CYS A 46 18.75 -3.31 -7.66
C CYS A 46 17.69 -2.67 -8.56
N LEU A 47 16.43 -2.61 -8.12
CA LEU A 47 15.34 -2.01 -8.89
C LEU A 47 15.60 -0.52 -9.14
N TYR A 48 16.03 0.22 -8.11
CA TYR A 48 16.37 1.63 -8.29
C TYR A 48 17.49 1.81 -9.32
N GLU A 49 18.55 1.01 -9.23
CA GLU A 49 19.69 1.09 -10.16
C GLU A 49 19.27 0.84 -11.61
N LYS A 50 18.38 -0.14 -11.85
CA LYS A 50 17.82 -0.39 -13.20
C LYS A 50 16.95 0.75 -13.72
N LEU A 51 16.12 1.34 -12.85
CA LEU A 51 15.29 2.49 -13.21
C LEU A 51 16.16 3.73 -13.50
N GLU A 52 17.20 3.95 -12.70
CA GLU A 52 18.16 5.04 -12.88
C GLU A 52 18.98 4.86 -14.16
N GLU A 53 19.38 3.63 -14.49
CA GLU A 53 20.05 3.30 -15.76
C GLU A 53 19.14 3.59 -16.97
N LYS A 54 17.85 3.25 -16.89
CA LYS A 54 16.91 3.43 -17.99
C LYS A 54 16.47 4.88 -18.20
N TYR A 55 16.23 5.61 -17.11
CA TYR A 55 15.59 6.93 -17.19
C TYR A 55 16.54 8.08 -16.81
N GLY A 56 17.59 7.81 -16.02
CA GLY A 56 18.45 8.82 -15.41
C GLY A 56 17.89 9.33 -14.07
N ALA A 57 18.78 9.82 -13.21
CA ALA A 57 18.42 10.34 -11.88
C ALA A 57 17.47 11.55 -11.99
N ASP A 58 17.76 12.51 -12.87
CA ASP A 58 16.96 13.73 -13.05
C ASP A 58 15.53 13.41 -13.51
N ALA A 59 15.37 12.38 -14.34
CA ALA A 59 14.07 11.94 -14.81
C ALA A 59 13.21 11.33 -13.70
N LEU A 60 13.83 10.53 -12.84
CA LEU A 60 13.16 9.94 -11.68
C LEU A 60 12.80 11.00 -10.65
N GLU A 61 13.63 12.05 -10.51
CA GLU A 61 13.34 13.21 -9.68
C GLU A 61 12.09 13.94 -10.16
N GLU A 62 12.05 14.33 -11.44
CA GLU A 62 10.90 15.02 -12.02
C GLU A 62 9.61 14.22 -11.88
N MET A 63 9.68 12.89 -12.02
CA MET A 63 8.52 12.02 -11.82
C MET A 63 8.07 11.98 -10.36
N ASN A 64 9.00 11.88 -9.41
CA ASN A 64 8.68 11.92 -7.99
C ASN A 64 8.06 13.25 -7.55
N GLU A 65 8.50 14.35 -8.15
CA GLU A 65 7.93 15.69 -7.94
C GLU A 65 6.60 15.92 -8.68
N GLY A 66 6.14 14.94 -9.48
CA GLY A 66 4.92 15.02 -10.27
C GLY A 66 5.02 15.95 -11.49
N LYS A 67 6.23 16.34 -11.90
CA LYS A 67 6.48 17.22 -13.05
C LYS A 67 6.32 16.48 -14.39
N ARG A 68 6.58 15.16 -14.41
CA ARG A 68 6.54 14.35 -15.64
C ARG A 68 6.17 12.90 -15.37
N MET A 69 5.39 12.30 -16.28
CA MET A 69 5.20 10.85 -16.34
C MET A 69 6.26 10.22 -17.24
N LEU A 70 6.92 9.16 -16.75
CA LEU A 70 7.91 8.43 -17.52
C LEU A 70 7.21 7.40 -18.43
N PRO A 71 7.46 7.41 -19.75
CA PRO A 71 6.84 6.45 -20.65
C PRO A 71 7.30 5.03 -20.32
N GLY A 72 6.34 4.09 -20.30
CA GLY A 72 6.61 2.68 -20.00
C GLY A 72 7.12 2.43 -18.58
N PHE A 73 6.93 3.35 -17.64
CA PHE A 73 7.49 3.24 -16.29
C PHE A 73 6.94 2.05 -15.51
N THR A 74 5.63 1.78 -15.62
CA THR A 74 4.99 0.63 -14.97
C THR A 74 5.61 -0.67 -15.47
N GLU A 75 5.74 -0.82 -16.79
CA GLU A 75 6.38 -1.99 -17.41
C GLU A 75 7.85 -2.11 -16.99
N ALA A 76 8.61 -1.01 -17.02
CA ALA A 76 10.00 -0.99 -16.59
C ALA A 76 10.17 -1.37 -15.12
N THR A 77 9.23 -0.98 -14.26
CA THR A 77 9.24 -1.31 -12.84
C THR A 77 8.95 -2.79 -12.62
N VAL A 78 7.97 -3.35 -13.35
CA VAL A 78 7.63 -4.78 -13.29
C VAL A 78 8.79 -5.64 -13.80
N VAL A 79 9.36 -5.28 -14.94
CA VAL A 79 10.53 -5.97 -15.52
C VAL A 79 11.71 -5.89 -14.55
N GLY A 80 12.05 -4.70 -14.07
CA GLY A 80 13.15 -4.52 -13.12
C GLY A 80 12.95 -5.28 -11.82
N ALA A 81 11.74 -5.32 -11.29
CA ALA A 81 11.42 -6.05 -10.07
C ALA A 81 11.53 -7.57 -10.28
N ALA A 82 11.06 -8.08 -11.42
CA ALA A 82 11.20 -9.48 -11.79
C ALA A 82 12.68 -9.87 -11.90
N GLU A 83 13.48 -9.11 -12.65
CA GLU A 83 14.92 -9.36 -12.80
C GLU A 83 15.66 -9.32 -11.47
N CYS A 84 15.37 -8.34 -10.62
CA CYS A 84 16.00 -8.19 -9.31
C CYS A 84 15.56 -9.24 -8.28
N SER A 85 14.42 -9.90 -8.49
CA SER A 85 13.95 -11.00 -7.66
C SER A 85 14.27 -12.40 -8.23
N GLY A 86 14.90 -12.46 -9.42
CA GLY A 86 15.18 -13.72 -10.11
C GLY A 86 13.94 -14.34 -10.77
N ALA A 87 12.85 -13.60 -10.91
CA ALA A 87 11.65 -14.01 -11.64
C ALA A 87 11.79 -13.71 -13.14
N ASP A 88 11.02 -14.43 -13.96
CA ASP A 88 10.96 -14.20 -15.40
C ASP A 88 10.15 -12.93 -15.73
N PRO A 89 10.72 -11.94 -16.43
CA PRO A 89 10.02 -10.69 -16.72
C PRO A 89 8.81 -10.86 -17.63
N SER A 90 8.85 -11.83 -18.56
CA SER A 90 7.76 -12.06 -19.51
C SER A 90 6.54 -12.67 -18.79
N ALA A 91 6.78 -13.61 -17.89
CA ALA A 91 5.76 -14.19 -17.02
C ALA A 91 5.17 -13.13 -16.07
N ALA A 92 6.02 -12.27 -15.48
CA ALA A 92 5.56 -11.20 -14.60
C ALA A 92 4.68 -10.17 -15.32
N LEU A 93 5.07 -9.76 -16.54
CA LEU A 93 4.26 -8.87 -17.36
C LEU A 93 2.92 -9.50 -17.75
N LYS A 94 2.93 -10.77 -18.15
CA LYS A 94 1.72 -11.52 -18.51
C LYS A 94 0.75 -11.68 -17.35
N GLN A 95 1.26 -11.94 -16.15
CA GLN A 95 0.43 -12.05 -14.95
C GLN A 95 -0.26 -10.71 -14.61
N LEU A 96 0.35 -9.59 -15.01
CA LEU A 96 -0.17 -8.25 -14.78
C LEU A 96 -0.90 -7.66 -16.00
N GLY A 97 -1.06 -8.41 -17.09
CA GLY A 97 -1.70 -7.95 -18.33
C GLY A 97 -0.98 -6.77 -18.98
N LEU A 98 0.35 -6.69 -18.82
CA LEU A 98 1.20 -5.62 -19.35
C LEU A 98 1.97 -6.03 -20.61
N ASP A 99 1.74 -7.24 -21.13
CA ASP A 99 2.40 -7.82 -22.31
C ASP A 99 1.94 -7.21 -23.66
N GLY A 100 1.25 -6.07 -23.63
CA GLY A 100 0.88 -5.35 -24.85
C GLY A 100 -0.23 -6.01 -25.66
N GLU A 101 -0.87 -7.06 -25.14
CA GLU A 101 -2.06 -7.64 -25.72
C GLU A 101 -3.26 -6.76 -25.34
N SER A 102 -3.41 -5.67 -26.10
CA SER A 102 -4.59 -4.82 -26.05
C SER A 102 -5.85 -5.67 -26.23
N SER A 103 -6.73 -5.63 -25.24
CA SER A 103 -8.17 -5.87 -25.37
C SER A 103 -8.61 -7.19 -26.03
N GLU A 104 -8.86 -8.20 -25.21
CA GLU A 104 -10.13 -8.91 -25.34
C GLU A 104 -11.00 -8.52 -24.15
N SER A 105 -11.87 -7.54 -24.40
CA SER A 105 -13.08 -7.36 -23.63
C SER A 105 -13.75 -8.71 -23.45
N SER A 106 -14.08 -9.07 -22.22
CA SER A 106 -15.19 -10.00 -21.98
C SER A 106 -16.47 -9.33 -22.44
N ASN A 107 -16.75 -9.44 -23.74
CA ASN A 107 -18.07 -9.31 -24.34
C ASN A 107 -18.21 -10.48 -25.32
N SER A 108 -18.56 -11.65 -24.80
CA SER A 108 -19.21 -12.69 -25.58
C SER A 108 -20.02 -13.58 -24.64
N GLU A 109 -21.23 -13.14 -24.35
CA GLU A 109 -22.42 -13.99 -24.41
C GLU A 109 -23.65 -13.07 -24.52
N LEU A 110 -23.85 -12.53 -25.73
CA LEU A 110 -25.20 -12.27 -26.24
C LEU A 110 -25.45 -13.31 -27.32
N GLY A 111 -25.92 -14.47 -26.86
CA GLY A 111 -26.66 -15.42 -27.68
C GLY A 111 -28.03 -14.83 -27.98
N GLU A 112 -28.21 -14.49 -29.25
CA GLU A 112 -29.48 -14.16 -29.89
C GLU A 112 -30.48 -15.31 -29.74
N LEU A 113 -31.59 -15.09 -29.01
CA LEU A 113 -32.85 -15.77 -29.28
C LEU A 113 -34.02 -14.79 -29.11
N ALA A 114 -34.77 -14.69 -30.20
CA ALA A 114 -35.86 -13.77 -30.41
C ALA A 114 -37.08 -14.02 -29.50
N ALA A 115 -37.82 -12.94 -29.34
CA ALA A 115 -39.15 -12.76 -28.81
C ALA A 115 -40.11 -13.97 -28.88
N GLU A 116 -40.67 -14.31 -27.73
CA GLU A 116 -42.08 -14.64 -27.56
C GLU A 116 -42.52 -14.12 -26.18
N GLY A 117 -43.58 -13.31 -26.16
CA GLY A 117 -44.08 -12.67 -24.96
C GLY A 117 -44.92 -13.62 -24.12
N VAL A 118 -44.87 -13.47 -22.79
CA VAL A 118 -45.90 -13.90 -21.86
C VAL A 118 -46.01 -12.89 -20.72
N GLU A 119 -47.26 -12.63 -20.37
CA GLU A 119 -47.80 -11.65 -19.45
C GLU A 119 -47.29 -11.73 -18.01
N ALA A 120 -47.45 -10.60 -17.32
CA ALA A 120 -47.21 -10.40 -15.91
C ALA A 120 -48.18 -11.22 -15.06
N GLU A 121 -47.64 -12.08 -14.20
CA GLU A 121 -48.38 -12.63 -13.06
C GLU A 121 -47.62 -12.23 -11.78
N GLN A 122 -48.35 -11.58 -10.89
CA GLN A 122 -47.91 -11.14 -9.58
C GLN A 122 -47.74 -12.37 -8.68
N GLN A 123 -46.62 -12.48 -7.97
CA GLN A 123 -46.50 -13.44 -6.88
C GLN A 123 -45.89 -12.80 -5.63
N GLU A 124 -46.65 -12.96 -4.55
CA GLU A 124 -46.49 -12.42 -3.22
C GLU A 124 -45.14 -12.74 -2.55
N LEU A 125 -44.75 -11.77 -1.73
CA LEU A 125 -43.69 -11.77 -0.73
C LEU A 125 -44.03 -12.76 0.40
N PRO A 126 -43.20 -13.78 0.70
CA PRO A 126 -43.39 -14.56 1.92
C PRO A 126 -42.76 -13.83 3.11
N GLU A 127 -43.62 -13.58 4.10
CA GLU A 127 -43.36 -12.99 5.41
C GLU A 127 -42.34 -13.81 6.21
N GLN A 128 -41.38 -13.12 6.84
CA GLN A 128 -40.51 -13.70 7.86
C GLN A 128 -41.25 -13.75 9.21
N PRO A 129 -41.23 -14.87 9.95
CA PRO A 129 -41.65 -14.87 11.34
C PRO A 129 -40.49 -14.47 12.27
N ASP A 130 -40.87 -13.66 13.25
CA ASP A 130 -40.06 -13.05 14.31
C ASP A 130 -39.32 -14.03 15.24
N ALA A 131 -38.36 -13.43 15.96
CA ALA A 131 -37.42 -14.01 16.90
C ALA A 131 -38.01 -14.70 18.14
N ALA A 132 -37.25 -15.70 18.63
CA ALA A 132 -36.85 -15.98 20.03
C ALA A 132 -37.03 -17.44 20.49
N ALA A 133 -36.13 -17.84 21.40
CA ALA A 133 -35.99 -19.11 22.15
C ALA A 133 -35.21 -20.23 21.41
N MET A 134 -34.21 -20.92 21.98
CA MET A 134 -33.78 -21.09 23.37
C MET A 134 -32.31 -21.57 23.41
N ALA A 135 -31.68 -21.30 24.56
CA ALA A 135 -30.34 -21.73 24.94
C ALA A 135 -30.25 -23.23 25.31
N ALA A 136 -28.99 -23.63 25.55
CA ALA A 136 -28.49 -24.79 26.30
C ALA A 136 -28.14 -26.06 25.50
N ASN A 137 -26.84 -26.35 25.44
CA ASN A 137 -26.38 -27.62 26.01
C ASN A 137 -25.02 -27.44 26.68
N GLU A 138 -24.99 -27.75 27.98
CA GLU A 138 -23.82 -27.75 28.84
C GLU A 138 -23.02 -29.05 28.72
N ALA A 139 -21.84 -29.00 29.31
CA ALA A 139 -20.78 -29.99 29.39
C ALA A 139 -21.18 -31.37 29.93
N ASP A 140 -20.41 -32.39 29.52
CA ASP A 140 -20.10 -33.56 30.34
C ASP A 140 -18.58 -33.81 30.31
N ALA A 141 -18.08 -34.45 31.36
CA ALA A 141 -16.77 -34.25 31.94
C ALA A 141 -15.80 -35.43 31.75
N ALA A 142 -14.54 -35.13 32.12
CA ALA A 142 -13.53 -36.01 32.70
C ALA A 142 -12.51 -36.74 31.78
N ALA A 143 -11.27 -36.64 32.27
CA ALA A 143 -9.97 -37.14 31.80
C ALA A 143 -9.86 -38.65 31.53
N GLU A 144 -8.95 -39.07 30.63
CA GLU A 144 -7.60 -39.53 30.97
C GLU A 144 -6.82 -40.00 29.71
N SER A 145 -5.48 -39.97 29.82
CA SER A 145 -4.49 -40.23 28.76
C SER A 145 -4.50 -41.65 28.17
N ALA A 146 -4.29 -41.75 26.85
CA ALA A 146 -3.58 -42.90 26.26
C ALA A 146 -2.77 -42.48 25.02
N LYS A 147 -1.46 -42.68 25.16
CA LYS A 147 -0.40 -42.57 24.15
C LYS A 147 -0.55 -43.67 23.09
N ALA A 148 -0.64 -43.32 21.81
CA ALA A 148 -0.33 -44.20 20.69
C ALA A 148 0.47 -43.42 19.64
N ALA A 149 1.54 -44.04 19.16
CA ALA A 149 2.54 -43.46 18.28
C ALA A 149 1.99 -43.23 16.86
N GLN A 150 2.23 -42.03 16.32
CA GLN A 150 2.13 -41.73 14.90
C GLN A 150 3.55 -41.66 14.32
N ALA A 151 3.80 -42.49 13.30
CA ALA A 151 4.95 -42.40 12.40
C ALA A 151 4.82 -41.14 11.50
N PRO A 152 5.89 -40.68 10.83
CA PRO A 152 6.01 -39.28 10.44
C PRO A 152 5.15 -38.96 9.21
N ASP A 153 4.11 -38.17 9.43
CA ASP A 153 3.40 -37.46 8.37
C ASP A 153 4.28 -36.35 7.80
N ALA A 154 4.26 -36.24 6.47
CA ALA A 154 4.93 -35.22 5.68
C ALA A 154 4.51 -33.81 6.12
N PRO A 155 5.37 -32.78 5.98
CA PRO A 155 5.00 -31.42 6.36
C PRO A 155 3.83 -30.93 5.50
N ALA A 156 2.71 -30.63 6.18
CA ALA A 156 1.61 -29.87 5.57
C ALA A 156 2.12 -28.51 5.07
N PRO A 157 1.53 -27.92 4.01
CA PRO A 157 1.88 -26.60 3.54
C PRO A 157 1.65 -25.58 4.66
N VAL A 158 2.73 -24.94 5.11
CA VAL A 158 2.65 -23.73 5.94
C VAL A 158 2.11 -22.61 5.04
N GLU A 159 0.81 -22.35 5.13
CA GLU A 159 0.21 -21.14 4.57
C GLU A 159 0.92 -19.94 5.21
N ALA A 160 1.65 -19.17 4.40
CA ALA A 160 2.32 -17.97 4.83
C ALA A 160 1.25 -16.95 5.27
N GLN A 161 1.04 -16.85 6.58
CA GLN A 161 0.17 -15.85 7.19
C GLN A 161 0.76 -14.46 6.87
N VAL A 162 0.15 -13.74 5.93
CA VAL A 162 0.52 -12.37 5.63
C VAL A 162 0.16 -11.51 6.85
N SER A 163 1.17 -11.12 7.62
CA SER A 163 0.98 -10.24 8.76
C SER A 163 0.73 -8.82 8.27
N ILE A 164 -0.50 -8.33 8.41
CA ILE A 164 -0.85 -6.93 8.14
C ILE A 164 -0.30 -6.07 9.28
N SER A 165 0.55 -5.10 8.95
CA SER A 165 1.06 -4.10 9.88
C SER A 165 0.29 -2.78 9.69
N PRO A 166 -0.01 -2.02 10.75
CA PRO A 166 -0.57 -0.68 10.61
C PRO A 166 0.41 0.28 9.92
N SER A 167 -0.09 1.45 9.55
CA SER A 167 0.66 2.51 8.85
C SER A 167 1.73 3.21 9.72
N PHE A 168 1.82 2.84 10.99
CA PHE A 168 2.82 3.36 11.94
C PHE A 168 3.71 2.24 12.49
N ASP A 169 4.85 2.64 13.04
CA ASP A 169 5.84 1.73 13.63
C ASP A 169 5.35 1.20 14.98
N CYS A 170 5.00 -0.08 15.03
CA CYS A 170 4.54 -0.73 16.26
C CYS A 170 5.57 -0.74 17.39
N ALA A 171 6.87 -0.59 17.11
CA ALA A 171 7.88 -0.44 18.16
C ALA A 171 7.80 0.92 18.87
N LYS A 172 7.09 1.89 18.29
CA LYS A 172 6.87 3.24 18.83
C LYS A 172 5.47 3.46 19.39
N ALA A 173 4.62 2.43 19.36
CA ALA A 173 3.28 2.48 19.94
C ALA A 173 3.37 2.85 21.43
N ALA A 174 2.67 3.91 21.82
CA ALA A 174 2.72 4.45 23.18
C ALA A 174 1.35 4.37 23.89
N SER A 175 0.25 4.36 23.14
CA SER A 175 -1.10 4.25 23.70
C SER A 175 -1.61 2.80 23.73
N HIS A 176 -2.54 2.51 24.63
CA HIS A 176 -3.23 1.20 24.66
C HIS A 176 -3.90 0.91 23.30
N VAL A 177 -4.50 1.93 22.69
CA VAL A 177 -5.13 1.81 21.37
C VAL A 177 -4.12 1.49 20.28
N GLU A 178 -2.96 2.13 20.26
CA GLU A 178 -1.88 1.83 19.30
C GLU A 178 -1.36 0.40 19.46
N LEU A 179 -1.21 -0.07 20.71
CA LEU A 179 -0.84 -1.45 20.99
C LEU A 179 -1.91 -2.45 20.55
N SER A 180 -3.20 -2.12 20.69
CA SER A 180 -4.31 -2.95 20.19
C SER A 180 -4.26 -3.03 18.66
N ILE A 181 -4.12 -1.87 17.98
CA ILE A 181 -4.00 -1.80 16.53
C ILE A 181 -2.84 -2.66 16.01
N CYS A 182 -1.70 -2.67 16.71
CA CYS A 182 -0.54 -3.48 16.34
C CYS A 182 -0.73 -5.00 16.49
N ARG A 183 -1.71 -5.46 17.26
CA ARG A 183 -1.94 -6.88 17.56
C ARG A 183 -3.22 -7.44 16.94
N ASN A 184 -4.09 -6.56 16.43
CA ASN A 184 -5.35 -6.91 15.82
C ASN A 184 -5.29 -6.58 14.31
N SER A 185 -5.34 -7.63 13.47
CA SER A 185 -5.24 -7.48 12.01
C SER A 185 -6.38 -6.65 11.40
N GLN A 186 -7.59 -6.71 11.98
CA GLN A 186 -8.71 -5.90 11.52
C GLN A 186 -8.48 -4.41 11.79
N LEU A 187 -7.97 -4.07 12.98
CA LEU A 187 -7.61 -2.70 13.31
C LEU A 187 -6.41 -2.19 12.52
N ALA A 188 -5.40 -3.04 12.29
CA ALA A 188 -4.28 -2.72 11.41
C ALA A 188 -4.74 -2.42 9.97
N GLN A 189 -5.68 -3.21 9.44
CA GLN A 189 -6.28 -2.97 8.12
C GLN A 189 -7.07 -1.65 8.08
N ALA A 190 -7.84 -1.34 9.13
CA ALA A 190 -8.55 -0.06 9.24
C ALA A 190 -7.57 1.12 9.26
N ASP A 191 -6.45 0.99 9.97
CA ASP A 191 -5.39 2.00 10.02
C ASP A 191 -4.74 2.23 8.66
N VAL A 192 -4.37 1.17 7.94
CA VAL A 192 -3.84 1.25 6.57
C VAL A 192 -4.84 1.92 5.63
N SER A 193 -6.12 1.56 5.73
CA SER A 193 -7.17 2.11 4.87
C SER A 193 -7.34 3.61 5.10
N LEU A 194 -7.37 4.04 6.36
CA LEU A 194 -7.47 5.46 6.69
C LEU A 194 -6.23 6.24 6.24
N ALA A 195 -5.03 5.67 6.35
CA ALA A 195 -3.81 6.31 5.86
C ALA A 195 -3.85 6.57 4.34
N GLN A 196 -4.46 5.66 3.57
CA GLN A 196 -4.67 5.85 2.13
C GLN A 196 -5.65 7.00 1.84
N VAL A 197 -6.79 7.04 2.53
CA VAL A 197 -7.78 8.14 2.36
C VAL A 197 -7.18 9.48 2.77
N TYR A 198 -6.41 9.52 3.86
CA TYR A 198 -5.72 10.73 4.30
C TYR A 198 -4.68 11.22 3.28
N LYS A 199 -3.98 10.31 2.61
CA LYS A 199 -3.05 10.65 1.51
C LYS A 199 -3.80 11.30 0.34
N LEU A 200 -4.97 10.78 -0.03
CA LEU A 200 -5.82 11.35 -1.08
C LEU A 200 -6.36 12.73 -0.68
N ALA A 201 -6.90 12.87 0.53
CA ALA A 201 -7.37 14.14 1.07
C ALA A 201 -6.25 15.20 1.08
N THR A 202 -5.03 14.81 1.47
CA THR A 202 -3.85 15.69 1.45
C THR A 202 -3.45 16.14 0.04
N ALA A 203 -3.69 15.30 -0.97
CA ALA A 203 -3.39 15.62 -2.37
C ALA A 203 -4.38 16.62 -2.97
N CYS A 204 -5.66 16.53 -2.61
CA CYS A 204 -6.71 17.36 -3.18
C CYS A 204 -6.96 18.69 -2.41
N THR A 205 -6.77 18.69 -1.08
CA THR A 205 -7.16 19.84 -0.26
C THR A 205 -6.26 21.06 -0.52
N LYS A 206 -6.87 22.24 -0.50
CA LYS A 206 -6.14 23.53 -0.56
C LYS A 206 -5.55 23.89 0.80
N ASP A 207 -6.17 23.46 1.90
CA ASP A 207 -5.75 23.80 3.27
C ASP A 207 -5.10 22.60 3.98
N LYS A 208 -3.85 22.32 3.58
CA LYS A 208 -3.06 21.21 4.15
C LYS A 208 -2.74 21.42 5.63
N VAL A 209 -2.70 22.66 6.11
CA VAL A 209 -2.38 22.97 7.51
C VAL A 209 -3.54 22.56 8.39
N ARG A 210 -4.77 23.00 8.06
CA ARG A 210 -6.00 22.61 8.75
C ARG A 210 -6.19 21.10 8.74
N LEU A 211 -5.96 20.44 7.60
CA LEU A 211 -6.10 18.98 7.50
C LEU A 211 -5.13 18.25 8.44
N ARG A 212 -3.86 18.67 8.48
CA ARG A 212 -2.84 18.07 9.36
C ARG A 212 -3.14 18.30 10.83
N GLU A 213 -3.67 19.47 11.19
CA GLU A 213 -4.11 19.78 12.55
C GLU A 213 -5.28 18.91 12.97
N ALA A 214 -6.32 18.84 12.13
CA ALA A 214 -7.47 17.97 12.37
C ALA A 214 -7.04 16.51 12.54
N GLN A 215 -6.09 16.03 11.73
CA GLN A 215 -5.58 14.67 11.87
C GLN A 215 -4.84 14.43 13.20
N ARG A 216 -4.08 15.41 13.69
CA ARG A 216 -3.43 15.32 15.01
C ARG A 216 -4.42 15.29 16.16
N THR A 217 -5.46 16.13 16.08
CA THR A 217 -6.55 16.13 17.06
C THR A 217 -7.26 14.78 17.07
N TRP A 218 -7.62 14.27 15.89
CA TRP A 218 -8.30 12.99 15.75
C TRP A 218 -7.49 11.81 16.32
N MET A 219 -6.15 11.81 16.21
CA MET A 219 -5.34 10.76 16.85
C MET A 219 -5.56 10.69 18.38
N SER A 220 -5.84 11.83 19.02
CA SER A 220 -6.14 11.88 20.45
C SER A 220 -7.54 11.34 20.75
N GLU A 221 -8.52 11.63 19.88
CA GLU A 221 -9.88 11.08 19.97
C GLU A 221 -9.89 9.56 19.82
N ARG A 222 -9.18 9.03 18.82
CA ARG A 222 -8.98 7.58 18.64
C ARG A 222 -8.32 6.97 19.88
N ASN A 223 -7.27 7.59 20.40
CA ASN A 223 -6.53 7.10 21.56
C ASN A 223 -7.34 7.16 22.88
N ALA A 224 -8.51 7.83 22.90
CA ALA A 224 -9.43 7.82 24.03
C ALA A 224 -10.39 6.62 24.05
N CYS A 225 -10.40 5.79 23.00
CA CYS A 225 -11.22 4.58 22.96
C CYS A 225 -10.82 3.54 24.01
N THR A 226 -11.83 2.85 24.55
CA THR A 226 -11.68 1.83 25.60
C THR A 226 -11.68 0.40 25.08
N ASP A 227 -12.17 0.17 23.86
CA ASP A 227 -12.32 -1.14 23.24
C ASP A 227 -12.17 -1.06 21.71
N ASP A 228 -12.00 -2.22 21.08
CA ASP A 228 -11.77 -2.33 19.64
C ASP A 228 -12.97 -1.83 18.81
N SER A 229 -14.21 -2.00 19.29
CA SER A 229 -15.41 -1.48 18.61
C SER A 229 -15.39 0.05 18.50
N CYS A 230 -15.05 0.75 19.58
CA CYS A 230 -14.87 2.20 19.55
C CYS A 230 -13.80 2.61 18.53
N VAL A 231 -12.69 1.87 18.45
CA VAL A 231 -11.60 2.15 17.51
C VAL A 231 -12.08 1.97 16.06
N VAL A 232 -12.78 0.87 15.76
CA VAL A 232 -13.37 0.64 14.43
C VAL A 232 -14.29 1.78 14.03
N GLU A 233 -15.19 2.21 14.92
CA GLU A 233 -16.08 3.33 14.64
C GLU A 233 -15.33 4.65 14.45
N ALA A 234 -14.28 4.90 15.24
CA ALA A 234 -13.45 6.10 15.11
C ALA A 234 -12.73 6.15 13.75
N TYR A 235 -12.23 5.00 13.25
CA TYR A 235 -11.68 4.88 11.90
C TYR A 235 -12.76 5.11 10.83
N ALA A 236 -13.93 4.49 10.96
CA ALA A 236 -15.01 4.61 9.98
C ALA A 236 -15.49 6.07 9.83
N ARG A 237 -15.77 6.75 10.95
CA ARG A 237 -16.17 8.17 10.95
C ARG A 237 -15.11 9.05 10.29
N ARG A 238 -13.85 8.89 10.68
CA ARG A 238 -12.78 9.72 10.14
C ARG A 238 -12.53 9.48 8.66
N SER A 239 -12.60 8.23 8.20
CA SER A 239 -12.48 7.93 6.76
C SER A 239 -13.59 8.60 5.96
N ALA A 240 -14.82 8.67 6.48
CA ALA A 240 -15.92 9.41 5.85
C ALA A 240 -15.63 10.92 5.79
N ASP A 241 -15.22 11.54 6.91
CA ASP A 241 -14.86 12.97 6.95
C ASP A 241 -13.76 13.31 5.93
N LEU A 242 -12.75 12.45 5.81
CA LEU A 242 -11.64 12.64 4.88
C LEU A 242 -12.06 12.46 3.41
N ALA A 243 -13.06 11.61 3.14
CA ALA A 243 -13.57 11.40 1.78
C ALA A 243 -14.35 12.63 1.27
N GLU A 244 -15.03 13.36 2.16
CA GLU A 244 -15.76 14.58 1.81
C GLU A 244 -14.82 15.76 1.50
N GLU A 245 -13.58 15.72 1.99
CA GLU A 245 -12.60 16.81 1.88
C GLU A 245 -12.26 17.23 0.43
N CYS A 246 -12.44 16.31 -0.54
CA CYS A 246 -12.19 16.58 -1.95
C CYS A 246 -13.46 16.91 -2.75
N THR A 247 -14.63 16.90 -2.12
CA THR A 247 -15.93 17.02 -2.80
C THR A 247 -16.55 18.43 -2.74
N GLY A 248 -15.97 19.35 -1.94
CA GLY A 248 -16.39 20.75 -1.80
C GLY A 248 -15.46 21.74 -2.47
#